data_AF-A0A9Q3K6X9-F1
#
_entry.id   AF-A0A9Q3K6X9-F1
#
_cell.length_a   1.000
_cell.length_b   1.000
_cell.length_c   1.000
_cell.angle_alpha   90.00
_cell.angle_beta   90.00
_cell.angle_gamma   90.00
#
_symmetry.space_group_name_H-M   'P 1'
#
loop_
_entity.id
_entity.type
_entity.pdbx_description
1 polymer ?
#
loop_
_entity_poly.entity_id
_entity_poly.type
_entity_poly.pdbx_seq_one_letter_code
_entity_poly.pdbx_strand_id
1 'polypeptide(L)'
;MIQTLEDMTSIHASTNQTPAILEKEWNPRLPKDCLRKELIEIHPTAASFKGILDKARRHAVRCMKDSFAYAKDKWDKSHATPDFKVGDLVLVSITNFNNIKGCKKLKDSFARPFVIKALH
;
A
#
# COMPACT_ATOMS: atom_id res chain seq x y z
N MET A 1 -9.05 16.10 1.25
CA MET A 1 -8.85 15.23 0.07
C MET A 1 -10.23 14.83 -0.41
N ILE A 2 -10.66 15.26 -1.60
CA ILE A 2 -11.98 14.92 -2.12
C ILE A 2 -11.86 13.56 -2.80
N GLN A 3 -12.47 12.52 -2.25
CA GLN A 3 -12.55 11.21 -2.89
C GLN A 3 -13.43 11.31 -4.14
N THR A 4 -12.93 10.82 -5.28
CA THR A 4 -13.72 10.80 -6.51
C THR A 4 -14.68 9.61 -6.52
N LEU A 5 -15.74 9.67 -7.33
CA LEU A 5 -16.67 8.54 -7.49
C LEU A 5 -15.97 7.26 -8.00
N GLU A 6 -14.89 7.42 -8.77
CA GLU A 6 -14.09 6.28 -9.23
C GLU A 6 -13.32 5.63 -8.08
N ASP A 7 -12.78 6.43 -7.15
CA ASP A 7 -12.09 5.90 -5.97
C ASP A 7 -13.06 5.13 -5.05
N MET A 8 -14.30 5.60 -4.91
CA MET A 8 -15.32 4.97 -4.07
C MET A 8 -15.81 3.61 -4.59
N THR A 9 -15.64 3.35 -5.89
CA THR A 9 -16.05 2.10 -6.55
C THR A 9 -14.87 1.16 -6.82
N SER A 10 -13.65 1.57 -6.47
CA SER A 10 -12.44 0.75 -6.59
C SER A 10 -12.39 -0.30 -5.48
N ILE A 11 -12.05 -1.54 -5.82
CA ILE A 11 -11.92 -2.64 -4.85
C ILE A 11 -10.61 -2.43 -4.08
N HIS A 12 -10.70 -2.34 -2.76
CA HIS A 12 -9.51 -2.18 -1.92
C HIS A 12 -8.82 -3.53 -1.72
N ALA A 13 -7.49 -3.57 -1.85
CA ALA A 13 -6.70 -4.80 -1.86
C ALA A 13 -6.74 -5.59 -0.53
N SER A 14 -6.88 -4.91 0.61
CA SER A 14 -6.90 -5.59 1.92
C SER A 14 -8.28 -6.11 2.33
N THR A 15 -9.36 -5.45 1.91
CA THR A 15 -10.74 -5.78 2.34
C THR A 15 -11.53 -6.51 1.26
N ASN A 16 -11.04 -6.52 0.01
CA ASN A 16 -11.75 -7.04 -1.17
C ASN A 16 -13.16 -6.44 -1.37
N GLN A 17 -13.43 -5.28 -0.77
CA GLN A 17 -14.68 -4.54 -0.87
C GLN A 17 -14.41 -3.12 -1.36
N THR A 18 -15.42 -2.48 -1.96
CA THR A 18 -15.32 -1.07 -2.35
C THR A 18 -15.62 -0.18 -1.14
N PRO A 19 -14.99 1.01 -1.03
CA PRO A 19 -15.31 1.97 0.02
C PRO A 19 -16.82 2.30 0.08
N ALA A 20 -17.50 2.39 -1.07
CA ALA A 20 -18.94 2.66 -1.11
C ALA A 20 -19.80 1.55 -0.45
N ILE A 21 -19.39 0.29 -0.58
CA ILE A 21 -20.07 -0.84 0.09
C ILE A 21 -19.83 -0.78 1.61
N LEU A 22 -18.60 -0.47 2.03
CA LEU A 22 -18.26 -0.39 3.45
C LEU A 22 -18.95 0.77 4.17
N GLU A 23 -19.11 1.92 3.50
CA GLU A 23 -19.70 3.11 4.11
C GLU A 23 -21.21 3.20 3.96
N LYS A 24 -21.76 2.77 2.82
CA LYS A 24 -23.15 3.04 2.43
C LYS A 24 -23.91 1.80 2.02
N GLU A 25 -23.29 0.62 2.08
CA GLU A 25 -23.85 -0.67 1.65
C GLU A 25 -24.35 -0.68 0.19
N TRP A 26 -23.95 0.31 -0.61
CA TRP A 26 -24.43 0.51 -1.96
C TRP A 26 -23.32 1.01 -2.87
N ASN A 27 -23.11 0.33 -4.00
CA ASN A 27 -22.10 0.71 -4.99
C ASN A 27 -22.75 1.52 -6.13
N PRO A 28 -22.36 2.79 -6.35
CA PRO A 28 -22.92 3.59 -7.43
C PRO A 28 -22.53 3.04 -8.79
N ARG A 29 -23.47 3.04 -9.74
CA ARG A 29 -23.20 2.68 -11.14
C ARG A 29 -22.45 3.81 -11.82
N LEU A 30 -21.31 3.51 -12.42
CA LEU A 30 -20.54 4.50 -13.17
C LEU A 30 -21.04 4.58 -14.62
N PRO A 31 -20.82 5.71 -15.32
CA PRO A 31 -21.19 5.85 -16.74
C PRO A 31 -20.61 4.75 -17.64
N LYS A 32 -19.41 4.25 -17.31
CA LYS A 32 -18.75 3.13 -18.01
C LYS A 32 -19.49 1.80 -17.85
N ASP A 33 -20.24 1.61 -16.76
CA ASP A 33 -21.03 0.40 -16.52
C ASP A 33 -22.34 0.40 -17.33
N CYS A 34 -22.79 1.59 -17.75
CA CYS A 34 -23.96 1.77 -18.60
C CYS A 34 -23.66 1.55 -20.10
N LEU A 35 -22.38 1.47 -20.49
CA LEU A 35 -22.01 1.15 -21.87
C LEU A 35 -22.29 -0.33 -22.17
N ARG A 36 -23.00 -0.61 -23.25
CA ARG A 36 -23.28 -1.98 -23.70
C ARG A 36 -21.96 -2.71 -23.96
N LYS A 37 -21.81 -3.90 -23.35
CA LYS A 37 -20.65 -4.78 -23.56
C LYS A 37 -20.69 -5.49 -24.90
N GLU A 38 -21.89 -5.63 -25.47
CA GLU A 38 -22.10 -6.19 -26.80
C GLU A 38 -21.61 -5.21 -27.85
N LEU A 39 -20.66 -5.69 -28.64
CA LEU A 39 -19.81 -4.93 -29.53
C LEU A 39 -20.66 -4.25 -30.61
N ILE A 40 -20.83 -2.93 -30.49
CA ILE A 40 -21.17 -2.10 -31.65
C ILE A 40 -20.07 -2.37 -32.67
N GLU A 41 -20.40 -2.71 -33.93
CA GLU A 41 -19.42 -2.88 -34.99
C GLU A 41 -18.50 -1.65 -35.04
N ILE A 42 -17.30 -1.82 -34.50
CA ILE A 42 -16.37 -0.71 -34.31
C ILE A 42 -15.68 -0.48 -35.66
N HIS A 43 -15.70 0.75 -36.16
CA HIS A 43 -14.94 1.12 -37.35
C HIS A 43 -13.47 0.64 -37.21
N PRO A 44 -12.85 0.05 -38.26
CA PRO A 44 -11.53 -0.60 -38.17
C PRO A 44 -10.43 0.30 -37.57
N THR A 45 -10.50 1.61 -37.78
CA THR A 45 -9.61 2.61 -37.16
C THR A 45 -9.73 2.69 -35.64
N ALA A 46 -10.94 2.55 -35.10
CA ALA A 46 -11.15 2.54 -33.65
C ALA A 46 -10.74 1.20 -33.03
N ALA A 47 -10.84 0.09 -33.78
CA ALA A 47 -10.29 -1.20 -33.37
C ALA A 47 -8.76 -1.19 -33.27
N SER A 48 -8.05 -0.57 -34.23
CA SER A 48 -6.60 -0.43 -34.16
C SER A 48 -6.16 0.48 -33.00
N PHE A 49 -6.88 1.57 -32.76
CA PHE A 49 -6.65 2.47 -31.63
C PHE A 49 -6.82 1.76 -30.27
N LYS A 50 -7.86 0.93 -30.12
CA LYS A 50 -8.04 0.08 -28.93
C LYS A 50 -6.84 -0.82 -28.69
N GLY A 51 -6.32 -1.47 -29.74
CA GLY A 51 -5.14 -2.31 -29.63
C GLY A 51 -3.88 -1.57 -29.15
N ILE A 52 -3.70 -0.32 -29.57
CA ILE A 52 -2.62 0.55 -29.11
C ILE A 52 -2.82 0.90 -27.62
N LEU A 53 -4.03 1.30 -27.24
CA LEU A 53 -4.37 1.60 -25.85
C LEU A 53 -4.16 0.39 -24.93
N ASP A 54 -4.57 -0.80 -25.34
CA ASP A 54 -4.41 -2.02 -24.56
C ASP A 54 -2.93 -2.40 -24.38
N LYS A 55 -2.08 -2.15 -25.39
CA LYS A 55 -0.62 -2.30 -25.26
C LYS A 55 -0.05 -1.28 -24.28
N ALA A 56 -0.41 -0.01 -24.41
CA ALA A 56 0.04 1.05 -23.50
C ALA A 56 -0.40 0.77 -22.05
N ARG A 57 -1.64 0.33 -21.85
CA ARG A 57 -2.17 -0.04 -20.52
C ARG A 57 -1.40 -1.21 -19.92
N ARG A 58 -1.17 -2.28 -20.67
CA ARG A 58 -0.38 -3.43 -20.20
C ARG A 58 1.04 -3.01 -19.83
N HIS A 59 1.65 -2.15 -20.65
CA HIS A 59 2.98 -1.60 -20.36
C HIS A 59 2.99 -0.79 -19.05
N ALA A 60 2.02 0.12 -18.87
CA ALA A 60 1.90 0.92 -17.65
C ALA A 60 1.72 0.03 -16.40
N VAL A 61 0.85 -0.98 -16.46
CA VAL A 61 0.66 -1.94 -15.37
C VAL A 61 1.95 -2.68 -15.03
N ARG A 62 2.73 -3.09 -16.04
CA ARG A 62 4.04 -3.72 -15.83
C ARG A 62 5.00 -2.76 -15.13
N CYS A 63 5.16 -1.53 -15.63
CA CYS A 63 6.03 -0.53 -15.01
C CYS A 63 5.67 -0.28 -13.54
N MET A 64 4.38 -0.22 -13.20
CA MET A 64 3.92 -0.09 -11.81
C MET A 64 4.35 -1.29 -10.96
N LYS A 65 4.12 -2.52 -11.44
CA LYS A 65 4.53 -3.75 -10.75
C LYS A 65 6.04 -3.80 -10.51
N ASP A 66 6.83 -3.48 -11.53
CA ASP A 66 8.29 -3.49 -11.46
C ASP A 66 8.79 -2.45 -10.44
N SER A 67 8.17 -1.26 -10.44
CA SER A 67 8.49 -0.19 -9.48
C SER A 67 8.18 -0.59 -8.04
N PHE A 68 7.03 -1.24 -7.80
CA PHE A 68 6.67 -1.74 -6.47
C PHE A 68 7.60 -2.86 -6.02
N ALA A 69 7.95 -3.79 -6.91
CA ALA A 69 8.87 -4.87 -6.60
C ALA A 69 10.26 -4.33 -6.24
N TYR A 70 10.77 -3.37 -7.03
CA TYR A 70 12.05 -2.71 -6.75
C TYR A 70 12.04 -1.96 -5.41
N ALA A 71 10.97 -1.21 -5.12
CA ALA A 71 10.84 -0.49 -3.86
C ALA A 71 10.82 -1.45 -2.66
N LYS A 72 10.09 -2.57 -2.77
CA LYS A 72 10.04 -3.61 -1.74
C LYS A 72 11.42 -4.25 -1.53
N ASP A 73 12.09 -4.68 -2.60
CA ASP A 73 13.41 -5.30 -2.51
C ASP A 73 14.46 -4.34 -1.90
N LYS A 74 14.44 -3.06 -2.30
CA LYS A 74 15.29 -2.02 -1.70
C LYS A 74 15.00 -1.84 -0.21
N TRP A 75 13.73 -1.85 0.18
CA TRP A 75 13.32 -1.76 1.59
C TRP A 75 13.82 -2.97 2.39
N ASP A 76 13.54 -4.18 1.90
CA ASP A 76 13.92 -5.43 2.56
C ASP A 76 15.45 -5.53 2.74
N LYS A 77 16.24 -5.08 1.76
CA LYS A 77 17.71 -5.01 1.85
C LYS A 77 18.22 -3.98 2.85
N SER A 78 17.56 -2.82 2.95
CA SER A 78 17.98 -1.74 3.84
C SER A 78 17.50 -1.92 5.28
N HIS A 79 16.40 -2.63 5.48
CA HIS A 79 15.75 -2.86 6.77
C HIS A 79 15.79 -4.36 7.11
N ALA A 80 16.99 -4.94 7.03
CA ALA A 80 17.22 -6.30 7.50
C ALA A 80 16.78 -6.38 8.98
N THR A 81 15.85 -7.28 9.27
CA THR A 81 15.39 -7.48 10.65
C THR A 81 16.56 -8.06 11.45
N PRO A 82 17.02 -7.39 12.52
CA PRO A 82 18.08 -7.94 13.35
C PRO A 82 17.60 -9.25 13.98
N ASP A 83 18.43 -10.29 13.89
CA ASP A 83 18.21 -11.55 14.59
C ASP A 83 18.64 -11.38 16.05
N PHE A 84 17.73 -11.66 16.98
CA PHE A 84 17.92 -11.43 18.40
C PHE A 84 17.94 -12.77 19.14
N LYS A 85 19.01 -13.04 19.88
CA LYS A 85 19.15 -14.29 20.64
C LYS A 85 18.94 -14.07 22.12
N VAL A 86 18.48 -15.11 22.81
CA VAL A 86 18.35 -15.11 24.28
C VAL A 86 19.74 -14.91 24.87
N GLY A 87 19.89 -13.91 25.74
CA GLY A 87 21.18 -13.51 26.31
C GLY A 87 21.80 -12.26 25.67
N ASP A 88 21.33 -11.81 24.51
CA ASP A 88 21.84 -10.58 23.88
C ASP A 88 21.44 -9.33 24.67
N LEU A 89 22.34 -8.34 24.68
CA LEU A 89 22.09 -7.02 25.23
C LEU A 89 21.51 -6.10 24.15
N VAL A 90 20.29 -5.63 24.38
CA VAL A 90 19.58 -4.74 23.45
C VAL A 90 19.24 -3.41 24.10
N LEU A 91 19.23 -2.36 23.28
CA LEU A 91 18.82 -1.02 23.66
C LEU A 91 17.39 -0.77 23.16
N VAL A 92 16.52 -0.30 24.05
CA VAL A 92 15.13 0.03 23.68
C VAL A 92 15.05 1.53 23.37
N SER A 93 14.63 1.87 22.15
CA SER A 93 14.47 3.29 21.77
C SER A 93 13.33 3.92 22.55
N ILE A 94 13.59 5.05 23.21
CA ILE A 94 12.59 5.81 23.98
C ILE A 94 11.97 6.97 23.20
N THR A 95 12.29 7.11 21.90
CA THR A 95 11.90 8.25 21.06
C THR A 95 10.39 8.46 20.97
N ASN A 96 9.60 7.38 20.98
CA ASN A 96 8.13 7.42 20.87
C ASN A 96 7.40 7.29 22.22
N PHE A 97 8.12 7.29 23.34
CA PHE A 97 7.51 7.15 24.66
C PHE A 97 7.00 8.51 25.16
N ASN A 98 5.69 8.73 25.05
CA ASN A 98 5.05 9.97 25.51
C ASN A 98 4.94 10.08 27.04
N ASN A 99 5.15 8.98 27.77
CA ASN A 99 4.98 8.92 29.23
C ASN A 99 6.24 9.32 30.02
N ILE A 100 7.35 9.61 29.35
CA ILE A 100 8.61 10.00 30.01
C ILE A 100 8.62 11.54 30.14
N LYS A 101 8.55 12.06 31.37
CA LYS A 101 8.61 13.52 31.64
C LYS A 101 10.01 14.09 31.34
N GLY A 102 10.10 15.35 30.90
CA GLY A 102 11.38 16.07 30.69
C GLY A 102 11.59 16.63 29.27
N CYS A 103 12.61 17.48 29.09
CA CYS A 103 12.93 18.14 27.82
C CYS A 103 13.40 17.16 26.75
N LYS A 104 12.71 17.11 25.60
CA LYS A 104 12.99 16.15 24.51
C LYS A 104 14.43 16.21 23.97
N LYS A 105 15.08 17.38 24.02
CA LYS A 105 16.44 17.59 23.49
C LYS A 105 17.57 17.07 24.39
N LEU A 106 17.30 16.87 25.68
CA LEU A 106 18.30 16.42 26.66
C LEU A 106 18.09 14.96 27.06
N LYS A 107 17.08 14.30 26.49
CA LYS A 107 16.81 12.89 26.73
C LYS A 107 17.71 12.02 25.86
N ASP A 108 18.22 10.97 26.45
CA ASP A 108 18.86 9.91 25.69
C ASP A 108 17.86 9.30 24.70
N SER A 109 18.34 8.85 23.55
CA SER A 109 17.48 8.23 22.53
C SER A 109 17.14 6.78 22.87
N PHE A 110 17.95 6.16 23.74
CA PHE A 110 17.83 4.77 24.12
C PHE A 110 17.78 4.61 25.65
N ALA A 111 16.97 3.66 26.11
CA ALA A 111 17.03 3.19 27.48
C ALA A 111 18.24 2.25 27.66
N ARG A 112 18.62 2.05 28.92
CA ARG A 112 19.75 1.19 29.34
C ARG A 112 19.72 -0.20 28.68
N PRO A 113 20.87 -0.91 28.62
CA PRO A 113 20.91 -2.26 28.07
C PRO A 113 20.00 -3.23 28.84
N PHE A 114 19.18 -3.98 28.10
CA PHE A 114 18.34 -5.05 28.61
C PHE A 114 18.81 -6.40 28.06
N VAL A 115 18.74 -7.45 28.88
CA VAL A 115 19.04 -8.82 28.44
C VAL A 115 17.75 -9.47 27.92
N ILE A 116 17.78 -10.01 26.72
CA ILE A 116 16.67 -10.79 26.16
C ILE A 116 16.55 -12.09 26.95
N LYS A 117 15.37 -12.32 27.54
CA LYS A 117 15.01 -13.56 28.24
C LYS A 117 13.87 -14.23 27.51
N ALA A 118 13.90 -15.56 27.41
CA ALA A 118 12.73 -16.34 27.01
C ALA A 118 11.70 -16.27 28.15
N LEU A 119 10.50 -15.75 27.85
CA LEU A 119 9.35 -15.96 28.71
C LEU A 119 8.89 -17.41 28.48
N HIS A 120 9.02 -18.22 29.53
CA HIS A 120 8.60 -19.61 29.59
C HIS A 120 7.09 -19.76 29.38
#